data_AF-A0A1Y3W8Z3-F1
#
_entry.id   AF-A0A1Y3W8Z3-F1
#
_cell.length_a   1.000
_cell.length_b   1.000
_cell.length_c   1.000
_cell.angle_alpha   90.00
_cell.angle_beta   90.00
_cell.angle_gamma   90.00
#
_symmetry.space_group_name_H-M   'P 1'
#
loop_
_entity.id
_entity.type
_entity.pdbx_description
1 polymer ?
#
loop_
_entity_poly.entity_id
_entity_poly.type
_entity_poly.pdbx_seq_one_letter_code
_entity_poly.pdbx_strand_id
1 'polypeptide(L)'
;MSEYLMKWKKWIALALSAVMAVSMLTACGGGGGVSGSLNVSKMTGLLEDAGSDAVIVRENKLSTAVTAAAKNVASSGATGSASRIVAENMGWTVTNVLGELVNDIKNSGAIMSIGTSVGITYVVEENDLKTNTGVGLLGYLASNREQIQKLGAINTPEAFAAAQILMIDGALGTVQDISGNAVRFSYNAAAKKATTSSDTSYWVIAIEVKASAL
;
A
#
# COMPACT_ATOMS: atom_id res chain seq x y z
N MET A 1 8.29 38.42 -52.64
CA MET A 1 8.35 38.06 -51.20
C MET A 1 6.96 37.54 -50.77
N SER A 2 6.53 36.34 -51.23
CA SER A 2 5.16 35.84 -50.94
C SER A 2 4.92 34.36 -51.31
N GLU A 3 5.85 33.42 -51.07
CA GLU A 3 5.54 31.99 -51.30
C GLU A 3 6.05 31.05 -50.20
N TYR A 4 7.04 31.45 -49.40
CA TYR A 4 7.55 30.62 -48.30
C TYR A 4 6.67 30.65 -47.03
N LEU A 5 5.86 31.70 -46.84
CA LEU A 5 5.05 31.89 -45.63
C LEU A 5 3.73 31.08 -45.61
N MET A 6 3.27 30.56 -46.74
CA MET A 6 1.99 29.84 -46.83
C MET A 6 2.10 28.31 -46.77
N LYS A 7 3.30 27.73 -46.88
CA LYS A 7 3.49 26.27 -46.73
C LYS A 7 3.64 25.85 -45.27
N TRP A 8 4.19 26.70 -44.39
CA TRP A 8 4.33 26.39 -42.97
C TRP A 8 3.02 26.45 -42.16
N LYS A 9 2.02 27.21 -42.61
CA LYS A 9 0.74 27.32 -41.89
C LYS A 9 -0.18 26.10 -42.06
N LYS A 10 -0.05 25.35 -43.17
CA LYS A 10 -0.86 24.15 -43.42
C LYS A 10 -0.43 22.94 -42.59
N TRP A 11 0.83 22.89 -42.15
CA TRP A 11 1.34 21.78 -41.32
C TRP A 11 1.00 21.94 -39.83
N ILE A 12 0.79 23.17 -39.35
CA ILE A 12 0.39 23.41 -37.95
C ILE A 12 -1.08 23.04 -37.69
N ALA A 13 -1.96 23.17 -38.69
CA ALA A 13 -3.37 22.82 -38.54
C ALA A 13 -3.64 21.29 -38.49
N LEU A 14 -2.80 20.47 -39.13
CA LEU A 14 -2.99 19.01 -39.16
C LEU A 14 -2.54 18.31 -37.87
N ALA A 15 -1.60 18.91 -37.13
CA ALA A 15 -1.15 18.39 -35.84
C ALA A 15 -2.13 18.72 -34.70
N LEU A 16 -2.96 19.76 -34.83
CA LEU A 16 -3.86 20.20 -33.76
C LEU A 16 -5.19 19.43 -33.71
N SER A 17 -5.65 18.82 -34.81
CA SER A 17 -6.88 18.01 -34.82
C SER A 17 -6.66 16.54 -34.45
N ALA A 18 -5.41 16.06 -34.44
CA ALA A 18 -5.07 14.71 -34.01
C ALA A 18 -4.91 14.57 -32.48
N VAL A 19 -4.68 15.68 -31.76
CA VAL A 19 -4.51 15.66 -30.29
C VAL A 19 -5.85 15.70 -29.55
N MET A 20 -6.91 16.22 -30.18
CA MET A 20 -8.25 16.29 -29.58
C MET A 20 -9.09 15.01 -29.81
N ALA A 21 -8.61 14.06 -30.62
CA ALA A 21 -9.29 12.79 -30.88
C ALA A 21 -8.64 11.59 -30.17
N VAL A 22 -7.45 11.77 -29.55
CA VAL A 22 -6.78 10.72 -28.76
C VAL A 22 -7.13 10.82 -27.26
N SER A 23 -8.01 11.73 -26.88
CA SER A 23 -8.54 11.85 -25.51
C SER A 23 -9.91 11.19 -25.31
N MET A 24 -10.51 10.58 -26.34
CA MET A 24 -11.85 9.99 -26.27
C MET A 24 -11.97 8.59 -26.87
N LEU A 25 -10.90 7.80 -26.87
CA LEU A 25 -10.96 6.39 -27.32
C LEU A 25 -10.15 5.42 -26.45
N THR A 26 -10.10 5.67 -25.14
CA THR A 26 -9.94 4.62 -24.13
C THR A 26 -10.99 4.82 -23.06
N ALA A 27 -11.90 3.85 -22.97
CA ALA A 27 -12.94 3.68 -21.94
C ALA A 27 -14.31 4.38 -22.15
N CYS A 28 -14.92 4.22 -23.32
CA CYS A 28 -16.36 3.89 -23.32
C CYS A 28 -16.45 2.36 -23.09
N GLY A 29 -16.35 1.99 -21.82
CA GLY A 29 -16.26 0.62 -21.34
C GLY A 29 -16.31 0.63 -19.82
N GLY A 30 -17.33 1.32 -19.28
CA GLY A 30 -17.62 1.37 -17.86
C GLY A 30 -17.90 -0.02 -17.34
N GLY A 31 -16.86 -0.68 -16.87
CA GLY A 31 -16.91 -1.92 -16.14
C GLY A 31 -16.07 -1.74 -14.91
N GLY A 32 -16.71 -1.40 -13.78
CA GLY A 32 -16.05 -1.44 -12.49
C GLY A 32 -15.32 -2.79 -12.34
N GLY A 33 -14.06 -2.74 -11.91
CA GLY A 33 -13.17 -3.88 -12.06
C GLY A 33 -11.96 -3.81 -11.14
N VAL A 34 -11.33 -4.97 -10.94
CA VAL A 34 -10.09 -5.09 -10.19
C VAL A 34 -8.93 -5.19 -11.17
N SER A 35 -7.94 -4.33 -10.99
CA SER A 35 -6.74 -4.28 -11.82
C SER A 35 -5.51 -4.00 -10.95
N GLY A 36 -4.33 -3.97 -11.56
CA GLY A 36 -3.07 -3.71 -10.86
C GLY A 36 -2.71 -4.75 -9.79
N SER A 37 -1.49 -4.69 -9.30
CA SER A 37 -1.07 -5.41 -8.11
C SER A 37 0.19 -4.77 -7.56
N LEU A 38 0.39 -4.89 -6.26
CA LEU A 38 1.65 -4.50 -5.63
C LEU A 38 2.83 -5.21 -6.28
N ASN A 39 3.84 -4.46 -6.71
CA ASN A 39 5.13 -5.04 -7.06
C ASN A 39 5.97 -5.24 -5.79
N VAL A 40 5.90 -6.43 -5.21
CA VAL A 40 6.60 -6.74 -3.96
C VAL A 40 8.11 -6.57 -4.09
N SER A 41 8.72 -6.90 -5.23
CA SER A 41 10.16 -6.71 -5.42
C SER A 41 10.56 -5.24 -5.40
N LYS A 42 9.76 -4.36 -6.00
CA LYS A 42 9.99 -2.91 -5.95
C LYS A 42 9.78 -2.36 -4.54
N MET A 43 8.76 -2.82 -3.82
CA MET A 43 8.55 -2.46 -2.42
C MET A 43 9.71 -2.91 -1.53
N THR A 44 10.19 -4.15 -1.69
CA THR A 44 11.36 -4.66 -0.96
C THR A 44 12.61 -3.85 -1.27
N GLY A 45 12.86 -3.52 -2.54
CA GLY A 45 13.98 -2.65 -2.92
C GLY A 45 13.92 -1.27 -2.25
N LEU A 46 12.72 -0.66 -2.16
CA LEU A 46 12.55 0.60 -1.44
C LEU A 46 12.88 0.50 0.06
N LEU A 47 12.55 -0.63 0.70
CA LEU A 47 12.90 -0.88 2.11
C LEU A 47 14.40 -1.08 2.30
N GLU A 48 15.03 -1.84 1.40
CA GLU A 48 16.48 -2.08 1.39
C GLU A 48 17.26 -0.77 1.16
N ASP A 49 16.85 0.03 0.17
CA ASP A 49 17.45 1.34 -0.14
C ASP A 49 17.30 2.33 1.04
N ALA A 50 16.21 2.22 1.79
CA ALA A 50 15.99 2.99 3.02
C ALA A 50 16.86 2.51 4.20
N GLY A 51 17.50 1.34 4.09
CA GLY A 51 18.31 0.72 5.13
C GLY A 51 17.47 0.06 6.23
N SER A 52 16.34 -0.55 5.86
CA SER A 52 15.48 -1.29 6.79
C SER A 52 15.83 -2.78 6.84
N ASP A 53 15.86 -3.33 8.05
CA ASP A 53 16.04 -4.77 8.29
C ASP A 53 14.71 -5.54 8.31
N ALA A 54 13.61 -4.94 7.82
CA ALA A 54 12.29 -5.54 7.83
C ALA A 54 12.23 -6.83 6.99
N VAL A 55 11.86 -7.95 7.62
CA VAL A 55 11.78 -9.25 6.93
C VAL A 55 10.47 -9.36 6.16
N ILE A 56 10.54 -9.41 4.83
CA ILE A 56 9.36 -9.54 3.96
C ILE A 56 9.11 -11.01 3.58
N VAL A 57 7.91 -11.50 3.88
CA VAL A 57 7.43 -12.84 3.51
C VAL A 57 6.31 -12.69 2.48
N ARG A 58 6.32 -13.55 1.45
CA ARG A 58 5.28 -13.55 0.42
C ARG A 58 4.31 -14.70 0.65
N GLU A 59 3.05 -14.39 0.90
CA GLU A 59 2.01 -15.40 0.99
C GLU A 59 0.78 -15.06 0.17
N ASN A 60 0.28 -16.08 -0.53
CA ASN A 60 -0.84 -15.93 -1.46
C ASN A 60 -2.16 -15.62 -0.75
N LYS A 61 -2.33 -16.05 0.51
CA LYS A 61 -3.58 -15.86 1.27
C LYS A 61 -3.96 -14.39 1.38
N LEU A 62 -2.99 -13.52 1.69
CA LEU A 62 -3.20 -12.07 1.77
C LEU A 62 -3.58 -11.46 0.42
N SER A 63 -2.91 -11.89 -0.66
CA SER A 63 -3.23 -11.44 -2.02
C SER A 63 -4.65 -11.81 -2.43
N THR A 64 -5.11 -13.01 -2.08
CA THR A 64 -6.49 -13.46 -2.30
C THR A 64 -7.49 -12.63 -1.49
N ALA A 65 -7.21 -12.39 -0.21
CA ALA A 65 -8.06 -11.57 0.66
C ALA A 65 -8.20 -10.12 0.16
N VAL A 66 -7.08 -9.49 -0.23
CA VAL A 66 -7.05 -8.14 -0.80
C VAL A 66 -7.78 -8.10 -2.15
N THR A 67 -7.66 -9.16 -2.96
CA THR A 67 -8.42 -9.26 -4.21
C THR A 67 -9.92 -9.32 -3.96
N ALA A 68 -10.37 -10.07 -2.95
CA ALA A 68 -11.78 -10.14 -2.58
C ALA A 68 -12.31 -8.78 -2.08
N ALA A 69 -11.53 -8.08 -1.25
CA ALA A 69 -11.86 -6.74 -0.79
C ALA A 69 -11.91 -5.72 -1.94
N ALA A 70 -10.93 -5.73 -2.85
CA ALA A 70 -10.92 -4.87 -4.03
C ALA A 70 -12.11 -5.13 -4.95
N LYS A 71 -12.54 -6.40 -5.11
CA LYS A 71 -13.77 -6.73 -5.86
C LYS A 71 -15.00 -6.10 -5.22
N ASN A 72 -15.11 -6.13 -3.90
CA ASN A 72 -16.21 -5.50 -3.18
C ASN A 72 -16.20 -3.98 -3.33
N VAL A 73 -15.03 -3.33 -3.22
CA VAL A 73 -14.90 -1.89 -3.45
C VAL A 73 -15.29 -1.53 -4.88
N ALA A 74 -14.82 -2.28 -5.88
CA ALA A 74 -15.13 -2.03 -7.28
C ALA A 74 -16.63 -2.18 -7.59
N SER A 75 -17.32 -3.15 -6.97
CA SER A 75 -18.73 -3.42 -7.22
C SER A 75 -19.70 -2.54 -6.43
N SER A 76 -19.36 -2.19 -5.19
CA SER A 76 -20.27 -1.49 -4.27
C SER A 76 -19.88 -0.02 -4.01
N GLY A 77 -18.65 0.37 -4.32
CA GLY A 77 -18.09 1.67 -3.90
C GLY A 77 -17.83 1.77 -2.38
N ALA A 78 -18.17 0.76 -1.59
CA ALA A 78 -18.03 0.78 -0.15
C ALA A 78 -16.57 0.51 0.27
N THR A 79 -15.78 1.56 0.47
CA THR A 79 -14.39 1.45 0.92
C THR A 79 -14.27 0.95 2.38
N GLY A 80 -15.24 1.30 3.23
CA GLY A 80 -15.25 0.95 4.66
C GLY A 80 -15.40 -0.55 4.96
N SER A 81 -15.85 -1.38 4.00
CA SER A 81 -15.97 -2.83 4.16
C SER A 81 -14.65 -3.57 3.91
N ALA A 82 -13.68 -2.94 3.25
CA ALA A 82 -12.46 -3.59 2.78
C ALA A 82 -11.66 -4.22 3.92
N SER A 83 -11.46 -3.47 5.02
CA SER A 83 -10.72 -3.95 6.18
C SER A 83 -11.37 -5.16 6.84
N ARG A 84 -12.70 -5.16 6.94
CA ARG A 84 -13.47 -6.30 7.46
C ARG A 84 -13.32 -7.53 6.57
N ILE A 85 -13.45 -7.38 5.25
CA ILE A 85 -13.33 -8.48 4.29
C ILE A 85 -11.93 -9.10 4.34
N VAL A 86 -10.88 -8.28 4.38
CA VAL A 86 -9.50 -8.80 4.51
C VAL A 86 -9.32 -9.53 5.84
N ALA A 87 -9.75 -8.94 6.95
CA ALA A 87 -9.63 -9.55 8.28
C ALA A 87 -10.37 -10.90 8.36
N GLU A 88 -11.62 -10.97 7.87
CA GLU A 88 -12.42 -12.20 7.82
C GLU A 88 -11.72 -13.29 6.99
N ASN A 89 -11.16 -12.95 5.82
CA ASN A 89 -10.46 -13.91 4.96
C ASN A 89 -9.12 -14.37 5.53
N MET A 90 -8.43 -13.48 6.24
CA MET A 90 -7.15 -13.79 6.87
C MET A 90 -7.33 -14.55 8.19
N GLY A 91 -8.50 -14.43 8.83
CA GLY A 91 -8.72 -14.87 10.20
C GLY A 91 -8.05 -13.95 11.22
N TRP A 92 -7.84 -12.67 10.86
CA TRP A 92 -7.28 -11.69 11.78
C TRP A 92 -8.32 -11.31 12.82
N THR A 93 -7.97 -11.48 14.09
CA THR A 93 -8.76 -10.92 15.17
C THR A 93 -8.53 -9.40 15.18
N VAL A 94 -9.60 -8.62 15.01
CA VAL A 94 -9.57 -7.14 15.08
C VAL A 94 -9.52 -6.69 16.55
N THR A 95 -8.62 -7.27 17.33
CA THR A 95 -8.33 -6.86 18.71
C THR A 95 -6.97 -6.21 18.77
N ASN A 96 -6.69 -5.52 19.88
CA ASN A 96 -5.40 -4.88 20.17
C ASN A 96 -4.29 -5.91 20.42
N VAL A 97 -4.15 -6.92 19.58
CA VAL A 97 -3.18 -8.01 19.70
C VAL A 97 -1.76 -7.46 19.80
N LEU A 98 -1.45 -6.34 19.14
CA LEU A 98 -0.16 -5.66 19.31
C LEU A 98 0.01 -5.08 20.72
N GLY A 99 -1.03 -4.45 21.28
CA GLY A 99 -1.00 -3.93 22.65
C GLY A 99 -1.00 -5.03 23.71
N GLU A 100 -1.72 -6.12 23.47
CA GLU A 100 -1.74 -7.33 24.31
C GLU A 100 -0.38 -8.04 24.27
N LEU A 101 0.22 -8.22 23.09
CA LEU A 101 1.57 -8.78 22.94
C LEU A 101 2.61 -7.90 23.66
N VAL A 102 2.55 -6.57 23.48
CA VAL A 102 3.42 -5.61 24.18
C VAL A 102 3.25 -5.75 25.69
N ASN A 103 2.01 -5.84 26.18
CA ASN A 103 1.70 -5.94 27.60
C ASN A 103 2.12 -7.30 28.17
N ASP A 104 1.92 -8.39 27.45
CA ASP A 104 2.31 -9.73 27.86
C ASP A 104 3.83 -9.86 27.94
N ILE A 105 4.56 -9.34 26.94
CA ILE A 105 6.03 -9.29 26.97
C ILE A 105 6.52 -8.43 28.15
N LYS A 106 5.94 -7.25 28.36
CA LYS A 106 6.31 -6.35 29.46
C LYS A 106 6.01 -6.91 30.85
N ASN A 107 4.88 -7.60 31.02
CA ASN A 107 4.38 -8.00 32.33
C ASN A 107 4.75 -9.43 32.72
N SER A 108 4.96 -10.34 31.76
CA SER A 108 5.16 -11.77 32.05
C SER A 108 6.58 -12.27 31.78
N GLY A 109 7.37 -11.58 30.96
CA GLY A 109 8.70 -12.05 30.54
C GLY A 109 8.69 -13.36 29.75
N ALA A 110 7.52 -13.91 29.44
CA ALA A 110 7.33 -15.18 28.75
C ALA A 110 6.31 -15.02 27.63
N ILE A 111 6.69 -15.32 26.40
CA ILE A 111 5.76 -15.18 25.27
C ILE A 111 4.95 -16.48 25.15
N MET A 112 3.73 -16.49 25.68
CA MET A 112 2.93 -17.73 25.80
C MET A 112 2.07 -18.07 24.56
N SER A 113 1.98 -17.18 23.57
CA SER A 113 1.24 -17.43 22.32
C SER A 113 1.94 -16.75 21.15
N ILE A 114 2.84 -17.47 20.47
CA ILE A 114 3.45 -16.97 19.23
C ILE A 114 2.96 -17.82 18.05
N GLY A 115 2.42 -17.13 17.06
CA GLY A 115 1.64 -17.70 15.95
C GLY A 115 0.49 -16.78 15.50
N THR A 116 0.26 -15.66 16.20
CA THR A 116 -0.73 -14.66 15.82
C THR A 116 -0.24 -13.84 14.63
N SER A 117 -1.01 -13.86 13.54
CA SER A 117 -0.89 -12.86 12.49
C SER A 117 -1.95 -11.78 12.67
N VAL A 118 -1.50 -10.54 12.59
CA VAL A 118 -2.35 -9.35 12.67
C VAL A 118 -2.17 -8.58 11.38
N GLY A 119 -3.09 -7.69 11.04
CA GLY A 119 -2.85 -6.84 9.90
C GLY A 119 -3.75 -5.63 9.83
N ILE A 120 -3.32 -4.71 8.99
CA ILE A 120 -3.97 -3.44 8.77
C ILE A 120 -4.28 -3.35 7.29
N THR A 121 -5.49 -2.91 6.97
CA THR A 121 -5.94 -2.66 5.60
C THR A 121 -6.21 -1.17 5.42
N TYR A 122 -5.71 -0.64 4.32
CA TYR A 122 -5.84 0.74 3.89
C TYR A 122 -6.58 0.76 2.56
N VAL A 123 -7.45 1.75 2.39
CA VAL A 123 -8.06 2.06 1.10
C VAL A 123 -7.69 3.51 0.79
N VAL A 124 -6.92 3.69 -0.28
CA VAL A 124 -6.39 5.01 -0.67
C VAL A 124 -6.89 5.34 -2.06
N GLU A 125 -7.46 6.52 -2.26
CA GLU A 125 -7.82 6.96 -3.60
C GLU A 125 -6.56 7.17 -4.46
N GLU A 126 -6.60 6.75 -5.72
CA GLU A 126 -5.42 6.78 -6.60
C GLU A 126 -4.92 8.21 -6.86
N ASN A 127 -5.84 9.19 -6.95
CA ASN A 127 -5.46 10.59 -7.17
C ASN A 127 -4.80 11.19 -5.92
N ASP A 128 -5.32 10.90 -4.73
CA ASP A 128 -4.69 11.28 -3.47
C ASP A 128 -3.30 10.65 -3.33
N LEU A 129 -3.18 9.37 -3.69
CA LEU A 129 -1.88 8.69 -3.69
C LEU A 129 -0.91 9.35 -4.67
N LYS A 130 -1.29 9.59 -5.93
CA LYS A 130 -0.39 10.18 -6.94
C LYS A 130 0.08 11.59 -6.58
N THR A 131 -0.78 12.35 -5.91
CA THR A 131 -0.49 13.73 -5.49
C THR A 131 0.21 13.78 -4.12
N ASN A 132 0.33 12.64 -3.42
CA ASN A 132 1.04 12.57 -2.16
C ASN A 132 2.55 12.71 -2.36
N THR A 133 3.04 13.94 -2.18
CA THR A 133 4.46 14.27 -2.23
C THR A 133 5.19 14.03 -0.90
N GLY A 134 4.46 13.63 0.14
CA GLY A 134 4.93 13.78 1.51
C GLY A 134 4.94 12.52 2.34
N VAL A 135 5.82 12.60 3.35
CA VAL A 135 5.81 11.78 4.57
C VAL A 135 4.84 12.33 5.62
N GLY A 136 4.25 13.52 5.39
CA GLY A 136 3.28 14.16 6.28
C GLY A 136 3.67 14.22 7.77
N LEU A 137 2.67 14.39 8.64
CA LEU A 137 2.80 14.22 10.11
C LEU A 137 3.29 12.80 10.50
N LEU A 138 3.11 11.82 9.61
CA LEU A 138 3.46 10.41 9.79
C LEU A 138 4.99 10.22 9.93
N GLY A 139 5.79 10.94 9.15
CA GLY A 139 7.25 10.89 9.26
C GLY A 139 7.80 11.58 10.51
N TYR A 140 7.01 12.43 11.18
CA TYR A 140 7.48 13.20 12.33
C TYR A 140 7.35 12.45 13.66
N LEU A 141 6.43 11.48 13.74
CA LEU A 141 6.13 10.73 14.96
C LEU A 141 6.59 9.26 14.92
N ALA A 142 7.03 8.76 13.77
CA ALA A 142 7.45 7.37 13.61
C ALA A 142 8.90 7.13 14.07
N SER A 143 9.15 6.02 14.77
CA SER A 143 10.49 5.63 15.24
C SER A 143 11.48 5.44 14.08
N ASN A 144 11.01 4.99 12.91
CA ASN A 144 11.82 4.78 11.70
C ASN A 144 11.82 6.00 10.75
N ARG A 145 11.80 7.22 11.31
CA ARG A 145 11.69 8.47 10.54
C ARG A 145 12.73 8.59 9.42
N GLU A 146 14.00 8.30 9.70
CA GLU A 146 15.07 8.47 8.71
C GLU A 146 14.88 7.56 7.51
N GLN A 147 14.49 6.30 7.75
CA GLN A 147 14.19 5.33 6.70
C GLN A 147 12.98 5.78 5.88
N ILE A 148 11.91 6.27 6.53
CA ILE A 148 10.73 6.74 5.80
C ILE A 148 11.07 7.98 4.96
N GLN A 149 11.92 8.89 5.44
CA GLN A 149 12.40 10.03 4.65
C GLN A 149 13.19 9.62 3.41
N LYS A 150 13.97 8.54 3.47
CA LYS A 150 14.74 8.01 2.34
C LYS A 150 13.85 7.43 1.23
N LEU A 151 12.61 7.04 1.53
CA LEU A 151 11.65 6.61 0.50
C LEU A 151 11.28 7.74 -0.48
N GLY A 152 11.48 9.00 -0.09
CA GLY A 152 11.11 10.16 -0.89
C GLY A 152 9.59 10.31 -1.02
N ALA A 153 9.09 10.48 -2.24
CA ALA A 153 7.67 10.68 -2.50
C ALA A 153 6.88 9.37 -2.33
N ILE A 154 5.88 9.39 -1.45
CA ILE A 154 5.00 8.24 -1.18
C ILE A 154 3.80 8.29 -2.14
N ASN A 155 4.09 8.26 -3.45
CA ASN A 155 3.10 8.45 -4.51
C ASN A 155 2.76 7.20 -5.33
N THR A 156 3.27 6.05 -4.89
CA THR A 156 3.02 4.74 -5.50
C THR A 156 2.52 3.76 -4.44
N PRO A 157 1.75 2.72 -4.82
CA PRO A 157 1.31 1.72 -3.86
C PRO A 157 2.48 0.99 -3.20
N GLU A 158 3.61 0.81 -3.91
CA GLU A 158 4.83 0.23 -3.35
C GLU A 158 5.48 1.13 -2.29
N ALA A 159 5.65 2.43 -2.59
CA ALA A 159 6.20 3.38 -1.63
C ALA A 159 5.28 3.55 -0.40
N PHE A 160 3.97 3.52 -0.61
CA PHE A 160 2.99 3.56 0.48
C PHE A 160 3.09 2.32 1.37
N ALA A 161 3.06 1.13 0.79
CA ALA A 161 3.21 -0.11 1.55
C ALA A 161 4.54 -0.15 2.32
N ALA A 162 5.65 0.25 1.69
CA ALA A 162 6.95 0.34 2.34
C ALA A 162 6.93 1.33 3.53
N ALA A 163 6.38 2.53 3.34
CA ALA A 163 6.27 3.52 4.41
C ALA A 163 5.45 3.02 5.61
N GLN A 164 4.31 2.35 5.35
CA GLN A 164 3.50 1.76 6.41
C GLN A 164 4.25 0.62 7.13
N ILE A 165 4.98 -0.24 6.41
CA ILE A 165 5.81 -1.30 7.03
C ILE A 165 6.85 -0.66 7.94
N LEU A 166 7.57 0.36 7.51
CA LEU A 166 8.57 1.05 8.33
C LEU A 166 7.96 1.66 9.60
N MET A 167 6.76 2.23 9.51
CA MET A 167 6.08 2.76 10.70
C MET A 167 5.70 1.66 11.70
N ILE A 168 5.16 0.56 11.19
CA ILE A 168 4.80 -0.60 12.03
C ILE A 168 6.06 -1.18 12.66
N ASP A 169 7.10 -1.39 11.86
CA ASP A 169 8.38 -1.94 12.30
C ASP A 169 9.05 -1.06 13.37
N GLY A 170 9.03 0.26 13.20
CA GLY A 170 9.56 1.19 14.20
C GLY A 170 8.79 1.15 15.53
N ALA A 171 7.48 0.88 15.48
CA ALA A 171 6.67 0.70 16.69
C ALA A 171 6.94 -0.66 17.36
N LEU A 172 7.23 -1.70 16.58
CA LEU A 172 7.50 -3.06 17.07
C LEU A 172 8.96 -3.27 17.47
N GLY A 173 9.92 -2.48 16.97
CA GLY A 173 11.32 -2.53 17.38
C GLY A 173 11.48 -2.35 18.88
N THR A 174 10.72 -1.43 19.48
CA THR A 174 10.67 -1.26 20.96
C THR A 174 10.23 -2.54 21.68
N VAL A 175 9.41 -3.37 21.05
CA VAL A 175 8.98 -4.67 21.61
C VAL A 175 10.11 -5.70 21.51
N GLN A 176 10.82 -5.74 20.38
CA GLN A 176 11.98 -6.62 20.20
C GLN A 176 13.05 -6.31 21.25
N ASP A 177 13.36 -5.04 21.46
CA ASP A 177 14.34 -4.56 22.45
C ASP A 177 13.95 -4.99 23.88
N ILE A 178 12.68 -4.78 24.27
CA ILE A 178 12.18 -5.15 25.61
C ILE A 178 12.17 -6.68 25.79
N SER A 179 11.89 -7.43 24.72
CA SER A 179 11.89 -8.89 24.73
C SER A 179 13.29 -9.52 24.70
N GLY A 180 14.36 -8.71 24.64
CA GLY A 180 15.73 -9.21 24.48
C GLY A 180 15.95 -9.96 23.16
N ASN A 181 15.28 -9.52 22.09
CA ASN A 181 15.21 -10.20 20.79
C ASN A 181 14.62 -11.63 20.83
N ALA A 182 13.76 -11.95 21.81
CA ALA A 182 13.08 -13.25 21.84
C ALA A 182 11.93 -13.37 20.82
N VAL A 183 11.46 -12.24 20.27
CA VAL A 183 10.41 -12.19 19.24
C VAL A 183 10.96 -11.55 17.98
N ARG A 184 10.75 -12.20 16.84
CA ARG A 184 10.98 -11.62 15.50
C ARG A 184 9.66 -11.32 14.82
N PHE A 185 9.62 -10.21 14.09
CA PHE A 185 8.49 -9.84 13.27
C PHE A 185 8.84 -9.98 11.79
N SER A 186 7.89 -10.50 11.03
CA SER A 186 7.95 -10.53 9.57
C SER A 186 6.68 -9.94 8.98
N TYR A 187 6.79 -9.39 7.77
CA TYR A 187 5.75 -8.62 7.13
C TYR A 187 5.37 -9.24 5.79
N ASN A 188 4.08 -9.27 5.51
CA ASN A 188 3.57 -9.61 4.17
C ASN A 188 2.67 -8.46 3.71
N ALA A 189 2.80 -8.03 2.46
CA ALA A 189 2.01 -6.94 1.92
C ALA A 189 1.40 -7.33 0.58
N ALA A 190 0.15 -6.93 0.37
CA ALA A 190 -0.53 -7.08 -0.90
C ALA A 190 -1.36 -5.83 -1.21
N ALA A 191 -1.47 -5.51 -2.50
CA ALA A 191 -2.33 -4.44 -2.97
C ALA A 191 -3.05 -4.82 -4.25
N LYS A 192 -4.28 -4.30 -4.41
CA LYS A 192 -5.08 -4.38 -5.64
C LYS A 192 -5.77 -3.05 -5.90
N LYS A 193 -5.80 -2.65 -7.16
CA LYS A 193 -6.55 -1.49 -7.61
C LYS A 193 -8.00 -1.90 -7.87
N ALA A 194 -8.93 -1.13 -7.34
CA ALA A 194 -10.36 -1.26 -7.55
C ALA A 194 -10.85 0.00 -8.25
N THR A 195 -11.42 -0.14 -9.45
CA THR A 195 -12.09 0.95 -10.16
C THR A 195 -13.58 0.75 -10.01
N THR A 196 -14.25 1.75 -9.42
CA THR A 196 -15.70 1.75 -9.21
C THR A 196 -16.45 2.03 -10.51
N SER A 197 -17.77 1.83 -10.51
CA SER A 197 -18.64 2.19 -11.64
C SER A 197 -18.69 3.69 -11.93
N SER A 198 -18.32 4.54 -10.96
CA SER A 198 -18.20 6.00 -11.12
C SER A 198 -16.81 6.44 -11.63
N ASP A 199 -15.99 5.50 -12.13
CA ASP A 199 -14.62 5.72 -12.61
C ASP A 199 -13.63 6.21 -11.52
N THR A 200 -14.04 6.16 -10.26
CA THR A 200 -13.15 6.44 -9.12
C THR A 200 -12.29 5.21 -8.84
N SER A 201 -10.98 5.40 -8.78
CA SER A 201 -10.01 4.33 -8.58
C SER A 201 -9.39 4.39 -7.18
N TYR A 202 -9.39 3.25 -6.50
CA TYR A 202 -8.81 3.06 -5.17
C TYR A 202 -7.74 1.98 -5.19
N TRP A 203 -6.73 2.12 -4.34
CA TRP A 203 -5.82 1.05 -3.98
C TRP A 203 -6.25 0.47 -2.63
N VAL A 204 -6.63 -0.80 -2.63
CA VAL A 204 -6.78 -1.60 -1.41
C VAL A 204 -5.43 -2.21 -1.11
N ILE A 205 -4.81 -1.81 0.01
CA ILE A 205 -3.48 -2.23 0.44
C ILE A 205 -3.62 -2.87 1.81
N ALA A 206 -3.14 -4.09 1.99
CA ALA A 206 -3.12 -4.74 3.29
C ALA A 206 -1.71 -5.18 3.66
N ILE A 207 -1.39 -5.06 4.94
CA ILE A 207 -0.11 -5.44 5.54
C ILE A 207 -0.41 -6.39 6.69
N GLU A 208 0.15 -7.58 6.61
CA GLU A 208 0.18 -8.56 7.68
C GLU A 208 1.50 -8.44 8.44
N VAL A 209 1.42 -8.55 9.76
CA VAL A 209 2.55 -8.71 10.66
C VAL A 209 2.43 -10.07 11.31
N LYS A 210 3.52 -10.82 11.30
CA LYS A 210 3.62 -12.11 11.97
C LYS A 210 4.70 -12.05 13.02
N ALA A 211 4.33 -12.35 14.26
CA ALA A 211 5.27 -12.58 15.34
C ALA A 211 5.69 -14.05 15.32
N SER A 212 7.00 -14.30 15.44
CA SER A 212 7.60 -15.62 15.58
C SER A 212 8.56 -15.64 16.77
N ALA A 213 8.55 -16.72 17.54
CA ALA A 213 9.52 -16.97 18.60
C ALA A 213 10.87 -17.28 17.96
N LEU A 214 11.95 -16.83 18.60
CA LEU A 214 13.30 -17.32 18.31
C LEU A 214 13.61 -18.60 19.09
#